data_AF-A0A286UAS6-F1
#
_entry.id   AF-A0A286UAS6-F1
#
_cell.length_a   1.000
_cell.length_b   1.000
_cell.length_c   1.000
_cell.angle_alpha   90.00
_cell.angle_beta   90.00
_cell.angle_gamma   90.00
#
_symmetry.space_group_name_H-M   'P 1'
#
loop_
_entity.id
_entity.type
_entity.pdbx_description
1 polymer ?
#
loop_
_entity_poly.entity_id
_entity_poly.type
_entity_poly.pdbx_seq_one_letter_code
_entity_poly.pdbx_strand_id
1 'polypeptide(L)'
;MTSSLGHPTLEETIKNVYLTRIENYIILSSMVLYLYYYVTTLDNEISLMWNARFGVGKLLFYSLRYFTLLYVTFVNIVAEFYSTNISAEVSIPFKMVNYTSYTSGFVIILLADFTLQLKLYALYQKSKKVLTFLIIIFISMVIYYTTFAAIMVKNRAIILDTNSEGDIPTHSIISPPYYTKILVPKSITEGIMLVLALRVGIKNMRQNRGIEISNSLFNLLHILIMFVYTAILVSNWPRVF
;
A
#
# COMPACT_ATOMS: atom_id res chain seq x y z
N MET A 1 36.18 -14.50 4.04
CA MET A 1 35.98 -13.57 2.90
C MET A 1 35.14 -12.41 3.39
N THR A 2 35.80 -11.43 3.98
CA THR A 2 35.21 -10.16 4.44
C THR A 2 35.13 -9.24 3.23
N SER A 3 33.93 -9.08 2.67
CA SER A 3 33.67 -8.08 1.63
C SER A 3 34.05 -6.71 2.18
N SER A 4 35.12 -6.12 1.66
CA SER A 4 35.52 -4.75 1.96
C SER A 4 34.32 -3.85 1.71
N LEU A 5 33.90 -3.15 2.76
CA LEU A 5 32.84 -2.14 2.73
C LEU A 5 33.32 -1.00 1.83
N GLY A 6 33.09 -1.12 0.53
CA GLY A 6 33.45 -0.11 -0.45
C GLY A 6 32.66 1.15 -0.14
N HIS A 7 33.36 2.27 0.05
CA HIS A 7 32.70 3.57 0.15
C HIS A 7 31.79 3.77 -1.07
N PRO A 8 30.53 4.20 -0.88
CA PRO A 8 29.63 4.47 -1.99
C PRO A 8 30.28 5.50 -2.91
N THR A 9 30.20 5.26 -4.23
CA THR A 9 30.78 6.20 -5.18
C THR A 9 30.03 7.54 -5.12
N LEU A 10 30.69 8.64 -5.45
CA LEU A 10 30.05 9.96 -5.50
C LEU A 10 28.81 9.95 -6.42
N GLU A 11 28.89 9.19 -7.52
CA GLU A 11 27.79 9.00 -8.48
C GLU A 11 26.58 8.30 -7.83
N GLU A 12 26.80 7.24 -7.06
CA GLU A 12 25.73 6.56 -6.32
C GLU A 12 25.05 7.48 -5.31
N THR A 13 25.83 8.33 -4.62
CA THR A 13 25.30 9.27 -3.65
C THR A 13 24.41 10.33 -4.31
N ILE A 14 24.86 10.91 -5.42
CA ILE A 14 24.08 11.87 -6.20
C ILE A 14 22.79 11.22 -6.73
N LYS A 15 22.88 9.98 -7.24
CA LYS A 15 21.73 9.20 -7.71
C LYS A 15 20.71 9.01 -6.58
N ASN A 16 21.15 8.61 -5.40
CA ASN A 16 20.27 8.39 -4.25
C ASN A 16 19.55 9.67 -3.81
N VAL A 17 20.25 10.80 -3.73
CA VAL A 17 19.64 12.10 -3.38
C VAL A 17 18.57 12.51 -4.41
N TYR A 18 18.86 12.32 -5.70
CA TYR A 18 17.90 12.63 -6.76
C TYR A 18 16.66 11.74 -6.70
N LEU A 19 16.85 10.43 -6.48
CA LEU A 19 15.76 9.47 -6.33
C LEU A 19 14.86 9.79 -5.13
N THR A 20 15.44 10.11 -3.97
CA THR A 20 14.68 10.52 -2.78
C THR A 20 13.86 11.79 -3.04
N ARG A 21 14.40 12.77 -3.78
CA ARG A 21 13.64 13.98 -4.15
C ARG A 21 12.45 13.66 -5.04
N ILE A 22 12.64 12.82 -6.06
CA ILE A 22 11.55 12.38 -6.93
C ILE A 22 10.48 11.65 -6.13
N GLU A 23 10.87 10.72 -5.25
CA GLU A 23 9.95 9.98 -4.40
C GLU A 23 9.09 10.92 -3.55
N ASN A 24 9.72 11.92 -2.90
CA ASN A 24 8.99 12.92 -2.12
C ASN A 24 7.99 13.73 -2.95
N TYR A 25 8.36 14.14 -4.18
CA TYR A 25 7.43 14.84 -5.07
C TYR A 25 6.26 13.95 -5.51
N ILE A 26 6.52 12.67 -5.79
CA ILE A 26 5.47 11.71 -6.15
C ILE A 26 4.52 11.49 -4.97
N ILE A 27 5.05 11.33 -3.75
CA ILE A 27 4.25 11.17 -2.54
C ILE A 27 3.37 12.41 -2.29
N LEU A 28 3.96 13.61 -2.37
CA LEU A 28 3.24 14.86 -2.16
C LEU A 28 2.14 15.05 -3.22
N SER A 29 2.45 14.81 -4.49
CA SER A 29 1.47 14.88 -5.58
C SER A 29 0.34 13.87 -5.39
N SER A 30 0.67 12.64 -4.99
CA SER A 30 -0.31 11.59 -4.69
C SER A 30 -1.21 11.96 -3.51
N MET A 31 -0.65 12.59 -2.47
CA MET A 31 -1.40 13.09 -1.32
C MET A 31 -2.38 14.19 -1.73
N VAL A 32 -1.94 15.17 -2.52
CA VAL A 32 -2.80 16.25 -3.02
C VAL A 32 -3.94 15.68 -3.88
N LEU A 33 -3.63 14.74 -4.77
CA LEU A 33 -4.63 14.05 -5.59
C LEU A 33 -5.64 13.28 -4.73
N TYR A 34 -5.16 12.57 -3.71
CA TYR A 34 -6.00 11.83 -2.77
C TYR A 34 -6.92 12.76 -1.96
N LEU A 35 -6.40 13.89 -1.47
CA LEU A 35 -7.19 14.91 -0.77
C LEU A 35 -8.24 15.54 -1.68
N TYR A 36 -7.87 15.87 -2.93
CA TYR A 36 -8.81 16.38 -3.92
C TYR A 36 -9.94 15.38 -4.18
N TYR A 37 -9.60 14.09 -4.37
CA TYR A 37 -10.59 13.03 -4.51
C TYR A 37 -11.48 12.88 -3.27
N TYR A 38 -10.89 13.01 -2.06
CA TYR A 38 -11.62 12.97 -0.80
C TYR A 38 -12.66 14.10 -0.73
N VAL A 39 -12.25 15.34 -0.96
CA VAL A 39 -13.12 16.53 -0.90
C VAL A 39 -14.24 16.45 -1.94
N THR A 40 -13.91 16.07 -3.17
CA THR A 40 -14.92 15.98 -4.26
C THR A 40 -15.95 14.88 -4.04
N THR A 41 -15.61 13.82 -3.28
CA THR A 41 -16.55 12.73 -2.98
C THR A 41 -17.24 12.87 -1.63
N LEU A 42 -16.87 13.88 -0.83
CA LEU A 42 -17.38 14.08 0.53
C LEU A 42 -18.88 14.41 0.55
N ASP A 43 -19.37 15.22 -0.38
CA ASP A 43 -20.79 15.61 -0.44
C ASP A 43 -21.72 14.40 -0.69
N ASN A 44 -21.34 13.56 -1.65
CA ASN A 44 -22.00 12.29 -1.93
C ASN A 44 -21.90 11.32 -0.74
N GLU A 45 -20.78 11.32 -0.01
CA GLU A 45 -20.59 10.48 1.17
C GLU A 45 -21.48 10.92 2.33
N ILE A 46 -21.58 12.22 2.60
CA ILE A 46 -22.42 12.74 3.68
C ILE A 46 -23.89 12.40 3.41
N SER A 47 -24.37 12.67 2.19
CA SER A 47 -25.76 12.39 1.82
C SER A 47 -26.11 10.90 1.88
N LEU A 48 -25.24 10.02 1.39
CA LEU A 48 -25.51 8.58 1.26
C LEU A 48 -25.14 7.76 2.50
N MET A 49 -23.99 8.03 3.13
CA MET A 49 -23.42 7.17 4.17
C MET A 49 -23.74 7.65 5.58
N TRP A 50 -23.88 8.96 5.83
CA TRP A 50 -24.08 9.45 7.20
C TRP A 50 -25.46 9.04 7.72
N ASN A 51 -26.49 9.21 6.90
CA ASN A 51 -27.87 8.84 7.22
C ASN A 51 -28.14 7.33 7.17
N ALA A 52 -27.25 6.53 6.56
CA ALA A 52 -27.43 5.08 6.48
C ALA A 52 -27.27 4.40 7.84
N ARG A 53 -28.03 3.32 8.07
CA ARG A 53 -27.95 2.49 9.29
C ARG A 53 -26.54 1.95 9.49
N PHE A 54 -26.09 1.90 10.75
CA PHE A 54 -24.80 1.32 11.09
C PHE A 54 -24.78 -0.19 10.77
N GLY A 55 -23.85 -0.59 9.92
CA GLY A 55 -23.63 -1.98 9.53
C GLY A 55 -22.16 -2.21 9.19
N VAL A 56 -21.78 -3.47 9.00
CA VAL A 56 -20.37 -3.87 8.76
C VAL A 56 -19.78 -3.16 7.54
N GLY A 57 -20.55 -2.98 6.47
CA GLY A 57 -20.09 -2.25 5.28
C GLY A 57 -19.78 -0.77 5.56
N LYS A 58 -20.56 -0.13 6.44
CA LYS A 58 -20.34 1.26 6.88
C LYS A 58 -19.03 1.33 7.67
N LEU A 59 -18.85 0.47 8.66
CA LEU A 59 -17.62 0.39 9.45
C LEU A 59 -16.39 0.19 8.54
N LEU A 60 -16.47 -0.75 7.60
CA LEU A 60 -15.38 -1.04 6.68
C LEU A 60 -15.01 0.17 5.82
N PHE A 61 -16.03 0.86 5.30
CA PHE A 61 -15.86 2.06 4.49
C PHE A 61 -15.19 3.19 5.29
N TYR A 62 -15.66 3.46 6.51
CA TYR A 62 -15.03 4.45 7.39
C TYR A 62 -13.60 4.07 7.75
N SER A 63 -13.38 2.81 8.14
CA SER A 63 -12.04 2.31 8.45
C SER A 63 -11.11 2.50 7.26
N LEU A 64 -11.46 2.04 6.07
CA LEU A 64 -10.56 2.19 4.92
C LEU A 64 -10.29 3.67 4.59
N ARG A 65 -11.34 4.50 4.57
CA ARG A 65 -11.24 5.88 4.09
C ARG A 65 -10.54 6.81 5.08
N TYR A 66 -11.02 6.86 6.33
CA TYR A 66 -10.51 7.79 7.33
C TYR A 66 -9.18 7.32 7.91
N PHE A 67 -8.97 6.00 8.05
CA PHE A 67 -7.68 5.48 8.49
C PHE A 67 -6.59 5.76 7.45
N THR A 68 -6.89 5.60 6.15
CA THR A 68 -5.92 5.93 5.09
C THR A 68 -5.62 7.43 5.08
N LEU A 69 -6.64 8.29 5.20
CA LEU A 69 -6.44 9.75 5.26
C LEU A 69 -5.56 10.15 6.46
N LEU A 70 -5.88 9.63 7.65
CA LEU A 70 -5.11 9.89 8.87
C LEU A 70 -3.68 9.39 8.73
N TYR A 71 -3.49 8.17 8.22
CA TYR A 71 -2.17 7.59 8.01
C TYR A 71 -1.32 8.42 7.04
N VAL A 72 -1.86 8.74 5.86
CA VAL A 72 -1.13 9.50 4.84
C VAL A 72 -0.76 10.88 5.38
N THR A 73 -1.70 11.56 6.04
CA THR A 73 -1.45 12.88 6.63
C THR A 73 -0.41 12.80 7.75
N PHE A 74 -0.53 11.81 8.64
CA PHE A 74 0.42 11.60 9.74
C PHE A 74 1.82 11.34 9.21
N VAL A 75 2.00 10.43 8.25
CA VAL A 75 3.31 10.09 7.69
C VAL A 75 3.96 11.31 7.03
N ASN A 76 3.20 12.12 6.28
CA ASN A 76 3.74 13.31 5.61
C ASN A 76 4.14 14.41 6.61
N ILE A 77 3.27 14.74 7.57
CA ILE A 77 3.55 15.77 8.60
C ILE A 77 4.76 15.36 9.44
N VAL A 78 4.79 14.11 9.88
CA VAL A 78 5.91 13.53 10.63
C VAL A 78 7.19 13.64 9.80
N ALA A 79 7.19 13.14 8.56
CA ALA A 79 8.39 13.12 7.72
C ALA A 79 9.00 14.52 7.56
N GLU A 80 8.16 15.54 7.35
CA GLU A 80 8.61 16.93 7.20
C GLU A 80 9.14 17.51 8.53
N PHE A 81 8.42 17.31 9.63
CA PHE A 81 8.82 17.81 10.95
C PHE A 81 10.16 17.23 11.43
N TYR A 82 10.43 15.96 11.15
CA TYR A 82 11.68 15.31 11.52
C TYR A 82 12.84 15.68 10.58
N SER A 83 12.57 16.04 9.33
CA SER A 83 13.61 16.47 8.39
C SER A 83 14.27 17.81 8.77
N THR A 84 13.54 18.65 9.51
CA THR A 84 13.96 20.01 9.88
C THR A 84 14.56 20.12 11.27
N ASN A 85 14.17 19.24 12.21
CA ASN A 85 14.57 19.30 13.61
C ASN A 85 15.54 18.17 14.02
N ILE A 86 16.72 18.13 13.39
CA ILE A 86 17.81 17.17 13.72
C ILE A 86 18.51 17.61 15.02
N SER A 87 17.79 17.64 16.14
CA SER A 87 18.40 17.73 17.47
C SER A 87 18.42 16.34 18.10
N ALA A 88 19.60 15.92 18.59
CA ALA A 88 19.92 14.55 18.97
C ALA A 88 19.08 13.96 20.13
N GLU A 89 18.32 14.79 20.86
CA GLU A 89 17.50 14.35 21.99
C GLU A 89 16.18 13.66 21.59
N VAL A 90 15.79 13.68 20.31
CA VAL A 90 14.48 13.16 19.82
C VAL A 90 14.58 11.75 19.19
N SER A 91 15.61 10.96 19.56
CA SER A 91 15.85 9.64 18.92
C SER A 91 14.81 8.56 19.27
N ILE A 92 14.22 8.60 20.47
CA ILE A 92 13.25 7.59 20.96
C ILE A 92 11.88 7.72 20.26
N PRO A 93 11.28 8.93 20.12
CA PRO A 93 10.05 9.11 19.34
C PRO A 93 10.18 8.63 17.89
N PHE A 94 11.33 8.88 17.27
CA PHE A 94 11.56 8.54 15.86
C PHE A 94 11.47 7.02 15.59
N LYS A 95 12.03 6.20 16.48
CA LYS A 95 12.00 4.75 16.36
C LYS A 95 10.56 4.21 16.45
N MET A 96 9.76 4.72 17.39
CA MET A 96 8.34 4.38 17.54
C MET A 96 7.55 4.74 16.28
N VAL A 97 7.72 5.96 15.78
CA VAL A 97 6.98 6.46 14.62
C VAL A 97 7.28 5.66 13.35
N ASN A 98 8.54 5.27 13.15
CA ASN A 98 8.91 4.40 12.03
C ASN A 98 8.25 3.03 12.11
N TYR A 99 8.24 2.37 13.28
CA TYR A 99 7.56 1.08 13.45
C TYR A 99 6.05 1.20 13.22
N THR A 100 5.42 2.24 13.74
CA THR A 100 3.98 2.51 13.53
C THR A 100 3.67 2.72 12.06
N SER A 101 4.53 3.41 11.30
CA SER A 101 4.30 3.70 9.88
C SER A 101 4.26 2.42 9.02
N TYR A 102 5.22 1.50 9.21
CA TYR A 102 5.23 0.25 8.43
C TYR A 102 4.04 -0.64 8.74
N THR A 103 3.73 -0.82 10.02
CA THR A 103 2.64 -1.69 10.47
C THR A 103 1.27 -1.18 9.99
N SER A 104 1.02 0.12 10.07
CA SER A 104 -0.22 0.72 9.60
C SER A 104 -0.38 0.66 8.07
N GLY A 105 0.70 0.78 7.30
CA GLY A 105 0.68 0.56 5.85
C GLY A 105 0.18 -0.84 5.47
N PHE A 106 0.63 -1.89 6.17
CA PHE A 106 0.14 -3.26 5.95
C PHE A 106 -1.34 -3.42 6.29
N VAL A 107 -1.79 -2.78 7.38
CA VAL A 107 -3.21 -2.81 7.76
C VAL A 107 -4.08 -2.19 6.66
N ILE A 108 -3.66 -1.06 6.07
CA ILE A 108 -4.39 -0.42 4.97
C ILE A 108 -4.47 -1.34 3.75
N ILE A 109 -3.35 -1.98 3.38
CA ILE A 109 -3.32 -2.93 2.26
C ILE A 109 -4.30 -4.08 2.51
N LEU A 110 -4.24 -4.71 3.68
CA LEU A 110 -5.16 -5.80 4.06
C LEU A 110 -6.63 -5.38 4.07
N LEU A 111 -6.94 -4.17 4.55
CA LEU A 111 -8.30 -3.62 4.53
C LEU A 111 -8.78 -3.35 3.10
N ALA A 112 -7.91 -2.85 2.23
CA ALA A 112 -8.22 -2.62 0.82
C ALA A 112 -8.51 -3.95 0.10
N ASP A 113 -7.67 -4.96 0.32
CA ASP A 113 -7.86 -6.30 -0.26
C ASP A 113 -9.14 -6.96 0.24
N PHE A 114 -9.42 -6.86 1.54
CA PHE A 114 -10.67 -7.38 2.10
C PHE A 114 -11.89 -6.68 1.49
N THR A 115 -11.84 -5.37 1.28
CA THR A 115 -12.90 -4.61 0.60
C THR A 115 -13.10 -5.09 -0.84
N LEU A 116 -12.01 -5.33 -1.56
CA LEU A 116 -12.06 -5.84 -2.93
C LEU A 116 -12.67 -7.24 -3.00
N GLN A 117 -12.30 -8.12 -2.07
CA GLN A 117 -12.88 -9.46 -1.95
C GLN A 117 -14.38 -9.43 -1.62
N LEU A 118 -14.82 -8.51 -0.74
CA LEU A 118 -16.24 -8.34 -0.42
C LEU A 118 -17.04 -7.87 -1.64
N LYS A 119 -16.51 -6.94 -2.44
CA LYS A 119 -17.12 -6.51 -3.70
C LYS A 119 -17.25 -7.67 -4.68
N LEU A 120 -16.18 -8.47 -4.82
CA LEU A 120 -16.18 -9.66 -5.66
C LEU A 120 -17.20 -10.71 -5.16
N TYR A 121 -17.30 -10.91 -3.84
CA TYR A 121 -18.27 -11.81 -3.25
C TYR A 121 -19.73 -11.38 -3.51
N ALA A 122 -20.00 -10.08 -3.42
CA ALA A 122 -21.30 -9.52 -3.77
C ALA A 122 -21.64 -9.73 -5.26
N LEU A 123 -20.64 -9.56 -6.15
CA LEU A 123 -20.79 -9.78 -7.59
C LEU A 123 -21.15 -11.23 -7.93
N TYR A 124 -20.65 -12.20 -7.16
CA TYR A 124 -20.96 -13.62 -7.27
C TYR A 124 -22.30 -14.04 -6.61
N GLN A 125 -23.21 -13.08 -6.37
CA GLN A 125 -24.53 -13.33 -5.78
C GLN A 125 -24.45 -14.15 -4.47
N LYS A 126 -23.42 -13.90 -3.65
CA LYS A 126 -23.21 -14.54 -2.35
C LYS A 126 -22.96 -16.06 -2.37
N SER A 127 -22.44 -16.61 -3.47
CA SER A 127 -22.09 -18.04 -3.55
C SER A 127 -21.12 -18.48 -2.44
N LYS A 128 -21.53 -19.46 -1.60
CA LYS A 128 -20.72 -19.98 -0.48
C LYS A 128 -19.37 -20.56 -0.93
N LYS A 129 -19.33 -21.18 -2.12
CA LYS A 129 -18.09 -21.78 -2.66
C LYS A 129 -17.02 -20.72 -2.94
N VAL A 130 -17.44 -19.58 -3.50
CA VAL A 130 -16.53 -18.46 -3.79
C VAL A 130 -16.09 -17.80 -2.50
N LEU A 131 -16.97 -17.67 -1.51
CA LEU A 131 -16.61 -17.14 -0.20
C LEU A 131 -15.49 -17.95 0.45
N THR A 132 -15.61 -19.28 0.51
CA THR A 132 -14.58 -20.14 1.08
C THR A 132 -13.24 -19.96 0.36
N PHE A 133 -13.26 -19.89 -0.97
CA PHE A 133 -12.06 -19.65 -1.77
C PHE A 133 -11.41 -18.29 -1.45
N LEU A 134 -12.20 -17.21 -1.36
CA LEU A 134 -11.69 -15.87 -1.04
C LEU A 134 -11.10 -15.80 0.38
N ILE A 135 -11.74 -16.45 1.36
CA ILE A 135 -11.24 -16.52 2.73
C ILE A 135 -9.88 -17.22 2.79
N ILE A 136 -9.70 -18.32 2.03
CA ILE A 136 -8.42 -19.04 1.97
C ILE A 136 -7.31 -18.13 1.42
N ILE A 137 -7.59 -17.40 0.33
CA ILE A 137 -6.62 -16.44 -0.25
C ILE A 137 -6.29 -15.34 0.75
N PHE A 138 -7.30 -14.79 1.43
CA PHE A 138 -7.11 -13.74 2.43
C PHE A 138 -6.22 -14.19 3.59
N ILE A 139 -6.48 -15.37 4.17
CA ILE A 139 -5.68 -15.92 5.26
C ILE A 139 -4.24 -16.14 4.81
N SER A 140 -4.04 -16.70 3.61
CA SER A 140 -2.70 -16.89 3.02
C SER A 140 -1.95 -15.55 2.92
N MET A 141 -2.63 -14.49 2.48
CA MET A 141 -2.06 -13.15 2.36
C MET A 141 -1.71 -12.54 3.73
N VAL A 142 -2.56 -12.72 4.74
CA VAL A 142 -2.30 -12.25 6.11
C VAL A 142 -1.06 -12.94 6.69
N ILE A 143 -0.92 -14.26 6.50
CA ILE A 143 0.27 -15.01 6.94
C ILE A 143 1.52 -14.48 6.23
N TYR A 144 1.44 -14.24 4.92
CA TYR A 144 2.55 -13.69 4.16
C TYR A 144 3.00 -12.30 4.68
N TYR A 145 2.07 -11.37 4.87
CA TYR A 145 2.44 -10.02 5.32
C TYR A 145 2.93 -9.99 6.77
N THR A 146 2.34 -10.79 7.66
CA THR A 146 2.77 -10.84 9.06
C THR A 146 4.18 -11.43 9.20
N THR A 147 4.48 -12.51 8.48
CA THR A 147 5.83 -13.10 8.44
C THR A 147 6.85 -12.14 7.81
N PHE A 148 6.48 -11.47 6.71
CA PHE A 148 7.34 -10.45 6.09
C PHE A 148 7.61 -9.28 7.04
N ALA A 149 6.57 -8.74 7.69
CA ALA A 149 6.71 -7.66 8.67
C ALA A 149 7.60 -8.06 9.86
N ALA A 150 7.48 -9.30 10.35
CA ALA A 150 8.33 -9.80 11.43
C ALA A 150 9.82 -9.88 11.02
N ILE A 151 10.11 -10.38 9.81
CA ILE A 151 11.47 -10.43 9.26
C ILE A 151 12.05 -9.02 9.12
N MET A 152 11.24 -8.07 8.65
CA MET A 152 11.61 -6.67 8.49
C MET A 152 12.00 -6.00 9.81
N VAL A 153 11.18 -6.17 10.84
CA VAL A 153 11.45 -5.63 12.18
C VAL A 153 12.72 -6.22 12.75
N LYS A 154 12.93 -7.55 12.60
CA LYS A 154 14.13 -8.24 13.07
C LYS A 154 15.40 -7.75 12.37
N ASN A 155 15.39 -7.64 11.03
CA ASN A 155 16.56 -7.20 10.27
C ASN A 155 16.95 -5.75 10.60
N ARG A 156 15.97 -4.86 10.83
CA ARG A 156 16.23 -3.47 11.24
C ARG A 156 16.83 -3.38 12.64
N ALA A 157 16.37 -4.21 13.58
CA ALA A 157 16.90 -4.23 14.94
C ALA A 157 18.40 -4.56 14.97
N ILE A 158 18.83 -5.51 14.13
CA ILE A 158 20.25 -5.91 14.01
C ILE A 158 21.13 -4.75 13.52
N ILE A 159 20.68 -4.04 12.48
CA ILE A 159 21.45 -2.91 11.90
C ILE A 159 21.61 -1.77 12.92
N LEU A 160 20.59 -1.50 13.73
CA LEU A 160 20.62 -0.40 14.68
C LEU A 160 21.59 -0.63 15.85
N ASP A 161 21.79 -1.89 16.24
CA ASP A 161 22.66 -2.28 17.36
C ASP A 161 24.15 -2.17 16.98
N THR A 162 24.48 -2.37 15.70
CA THR A 162 25.88 -2.41 15.22
C THR A 162 26.49 -1.00 15.03
N ASN A 163 25.67 0.07 14.96
CA ASN A 163 26.12 1.43 14.62
C ASN A 163 26.29 2.36 15.85
N SER A 164 26.37 1.82 17.06
CA SER A 164 26.45 2.66 18.28
C SER A 164 27.83 3.26 18.57
N GLU A 165 28.87 2.90 17.82
CA GLU A 165 30.23 3.40 18.00
C GLU A 165 30.63 4.42 16.91
N GLY A 166 30.31 5.69 17.14
CA GLY A 166 31.24 6.80 16.84
C GLY A 166 31.17 7.54 15.50
N ASP A 167 30.64 6.98 14.41
CA ASP A 167 30.77 7.63 13.09
C ASP A 167 29.48 8.23 12.51
N ILE A 168 29.64 9.41 11.92
CA ILE A 168 28.60 10.30 11.38
C ILE A 168 27.66 9.51 10.45
N PRO A 169 26.34 9.55 10.68
CA PRO A 169 25.38 8.73 9.97
C PRO A 169 25.12 9.33 8.58
N THR A 170 25.98 9.05 7.61
CA THR A 170 25.57 9.04 6.21
C THR A 170 24.59 7.89 6.03
N HIS A 171 23.32 8.20 6.31
CA HIS A 171 22.17 7.31 6.34
C HIS A 171 21.78 6.88 4.91
N SER A 172 22.69 6.28 4.15
CA SER A 172 22.32 5.60 2.91
C SER A 172 21.50 4.37 3.30
N ILE A 173 20.19 4.51 3.26
CA ILE A 173 19.24 3.40 3.42
C ILE A 173 19.46 2.49 2.22
N ILE A 174 20.41 1.57 2.31
CA ILE A 174 20.54 0.46 1.37
C ILE A 174 19.31 -0.40 1.64
N SER A 175 18.23 -0.11 0.91
CA SER A 175 17.01 -0.89 0.93
C SER A 175 17.36 -2.30 0.45
N PRO A 176 17.22 -3.31 1.31
CA PRO A 176 17.56 -4.66 0.94
C PRO A 176 16.79 -5.13 -0.30
N PRO A 177 17.39 -5.96 -1.16
CA PRO A 177 16.80 -6.38 -2.43
C PRO A 177 15.51 -7.19 -2.29
N TYR A 178 15.12 -7.59 -1.06
CA TYR A 178 13.85 -8.27 -0.80
C TYR A 178 12.64 -7.33 -0.79
N TYR A 179 12.81 -6.00 -0.70
CA TYR A 179 11.69 -5.06 -0.71
C TYR A 179 10.91 -5.08 -2.02
N THR A 180 11.59 -5.24 -3.16
CA THR A 180 10.92 -5.32 -4.47
C THR A 180 10.03 -6.56 -4.61
N LYS A 181 10.31 -7.61 -3.83
CA LYS A 181 9.53 -8.87 -3.85
C LYS A 181 8.22 -8.77 -3.09
N ILE A 182 8.01 -7.75 -2.26
CA ILE A 182 6.80 -7.60 -1.44
C ILE A 182 5.54 -7.42 -2.28
N LEU A 183 5.67 -6.81 -3.47
CA LEU A 183 4.55 -6.58 -4.38
C LEU A 183 4.12 -7.86 -5.10
N VAL A 184 4.98 -8.88 -5.21
CA VAL A 184 4.71 -10.04 -6.08
C VAL A 184 3.44 -10.79 -5.66
N PRO A 185 3.25 -11.18 -4.39
CA PRO A 185 2.03 -11.88 -3.99
C PRO A 185 0.78 -11.02 -4.13
N LYS A 186 0.90 -9.71 -3.92
CA LYS A 186 -0.22 -8.77 -4.12
C LYS A 186 -0.66 -8.73 -5.58
N SER A 187 0.29 -8.59 -6.50
CA SER A 187 -0.02 -8.61 -7.94
C SER A 187 -0.68 -9.93 -8.36
N ILE A 188 -0.28 -11.05 -7.77
CA ILE A 188 -0.89 -12.35 -8.04
C ILE A 188 -2.33 -12.40 -7.53
N THR A 189 -2.60 -11.99 -6.29
CA THR A 189 -3.96 -12.02 -5.71
C THR A 189 -4.90 -11.07 -6.44
N GLU A 190 -4.45 -9.87 -6.78
CA GLU A 190 -5.20 -8.91 -7.60
C GLU A 190 -5.48 -9.45 -9.00
N GLY A 191 -4.50 -10.10 -9.63
CA GLY A 191 -4.68 -10.76 -10.93
C GLY A 191 -5.74 -11.85 -10.88
N ILE A 192 -5.74 -12.70 -9.84
CA ILE A 192 -6.78 -13.71 -9.64
C ILE A 192 -8.16 -13.06 -9.45
N MET A 193 -8.25 -12.01 -8.62
CA MET A 193 -9.50 -11.29 -8.39
C MET A 193 -10.02 -10.61 -9.67
N LEU A 194 -9.13 -10.05 -10.49
CA LEU A 194 -9.45 -9.46 -11.78
C LEU A 194 -10.02 -10.50 -12.75
N VAL A 195 -9.37 -11.67 -12.88
CA VAL A 195 -9.85 -12.75 -13.75
C VAL A 195 -11.22 -13.25 -13.31
N LEU A 196 -11.46 -13.40 -12.01
CA LEU A 196 -12.76 -13.77 -11.46
C LEU A 196 -13.84 -12.71 -11.73
N ALA A 197 -13.51 -11.43 -11.51
CA ALA A 197 -14.41 -10.32 -11.78
C ALA A 197 -14.81 -10.25 -13.26
N LEU A 198 -13.84 -10.38 -14.18
CA LEU A 198 -14.06 -10.41 -15.63
C LEU A 198 -14.94 -11.59 -16.02
N ARG A 199 -14.67 -12.79 -15.49
CA ARG A 199 -15.47 -13.98 -15.79
C ARG A 199 -16.93 -13.80 -15.41
N VAL A 200 -17.21 -13.20 -14.25
CA VAL A 200 -18.61 -12.91 -13.85
C VAL A 200 -19.21 -11.80 -14.68
N GLY A 201 -18.43 -10.76 -14.98
CA GLY A 201 -18.88 -9.68 -15.85
C GLY A 201 -19.36 -10.20 -17.20
N ILE A 202 -18.54 -11.02 -17.86
CA ILE A 202 -18.87 -11.63 -19.16
C ILE A 202 -20.09 -12.55 -19.04
N LYS A 203 -20.16 -13.37 -17.99
CA LYS A 203 -21.33 -14.25 -17.76
C LYS A 203 -22.62 -13.43 -17.58
N ASN A 204 -22.57 -12.38 -16.77
CA ASN A 204 -23.72 -11.52 -16.52
C ASN A 204 -24.14 -10.75 -17.77
N MET A 205 -23.19 -10.25 -18.58
CA MET A 205 -23.51 -9.58 -19.87
C MET A 205 -24.15 -10.53 -20.87
N ARG A 206 -23.72 -11.80 -20.90
CA ARG A 206 -24.32 -12.80 -21.78
C ARG A 206 -25.74 -13.19 -21.35
N GLN A 207 -25.99 -13.21 -20.04
CA GLN A 207 -27.25 -13.69 -19.48
C GLN A 207 -28.30 -12.57 -19.31
N ASN A 208 -27.86 -11.34 -19.04
CA ASN A 208 -28.70 -10.15 -18.98
C ASN A 208 -28.20 -9.13 -20.03
N ARG A 209 -29.04 -8.78 -21.01
CA ARG A 209 -28.86 -7.64 -21.96
C ARG A 209 -28.86 -6.26 -21.25
N GLY A 210 -28.37 -6.16 -20.02
CA GLY A 210 -28.50 -5.00 -19.14
C GLY A 210 -27.27 -4.09 -19.14
N ILE A 211 -27.43 -2.90 -19.70
CA ILE A 211 -26.42 -1.83 -19.84
C ILE A 211 -25.91 -1.30 -18.49
N GLU A 212 -26.68 -1.43 -17.40
CA GLU A 212 -26.35 -0.83 -16.08
C GLU A 212 -25.18 -1.49 -15.34
N ILE A 213 -24.90 -2.78 -15.55
CA ILE A 213 -23.79 -3.48 -14.87
C ILE A 213 -22.42 -3.07 -15.46
N SER A 214 -22.41 -2.52 -16.68
CA SER A 214 -21.21 -2.06 -17.39
C SER A 214 -20.45 -1.00 -16.59
N ASN A 215 -21.13 0.00 -16.05
CA ASN A 215 -20.47 1.15 -15.40
C ASN A 215 -19.72 0.76 -14.11
N SER A 216 -20.26 -0.19 -13.35
CA SER A 216 -19.60 -0.72 -12.14
C SER A 216 -18.34 -1.52 -12.50
N LEU A 217 -18.41 -2.32 -13.58
CA LEU A 217 -17.27 -3.06 -14.11
C LEU A 217 -16.20 -2.13 -14.67
N PHE A 218 -16.58 -1.07 -15.39
CA PHE A 218 -15.64 -0.10 -15.94
C PHE A 218 -14.87 0.65 -14.85
N ASN A 219 -15.54 1.07 -13.78
CA ASN A 219 -14.84 1.69 -12.64
C ASN A 219 -13.90 0.71 -11.94
N LEU A 220 -14.28 -0.56 -11.81
CA LEU A 220 -13.41 -1.60 -11.24
C LEU A 220 -12.19 -1.87 -12.14
N LEU A 221 -12.41 -1.95 -13.45
CA LEU A 221 -11.38 -2.18 -14.45
C LEU A 221 -10.39 -1.02 -14.51
N HIS A 222 -10.88 0.22 -14.45
CA HIS A 222 -10.04 1.43 -14.49
C HIS A 222 -9.09 1.49 -13.28
N ILE A 223 -9.60 1.17 -12.09
CA ILE A 223 -8.78 1.05 -10.87
C ILE A 223 -7.72 -0.04 -11.05
N LEU A 224 -8.09 -1.21 -11.57
CA LEU A 224 -7.17 -2.33 -11.77
C LEU A 224 -6.10 -2.05 -12.84
N ILE A 225 -6.44 -1.33 -13.91
CA ILE A 225 -5.49 -0.91 -14.95
C ILE A 225 -4.46 0.06 -14.39
N MET A 226 -4.88 1.05 -13.59
CA MET A 226 -3.94 1.95 -12.92
C MET A 226 -2.98 1.18 -12.00
N PHE A 227 -3.49 0.22 -11.24
CA PHE A 227 -2.65 -0.61 -10.37
C PHE A 227 -1.67 -1.50 -11.14
N VAL A 228 -2.12 -2.18 -12.20
CA VAL A 228 -1.23 -2.98 -13.05
C VAL A 228 -0.14 -2.11 -13.69
N TYR A 229 -0.50 -0.90 -14.13
CA TYR A 229 0.46 0.06 -14.66
C TYR A 229 1.51 0.44 -13.63
N THR A 230 1.10 0.74 -12.39
CA THR A 230 2.05 1.03 -11.29
C THR A 230 2.91 -0.18 -10.93
N ALA A 231 2.36 -1.39 -10.94
CA ALA A 231 3.10 -2.62 -10.65
C ALA A 231 4.15 -2.93 -11.73
N ILE A 232 3.83 -2.72 -13.00
CA ILE A 232 4.77 -2.86 -14.13
C ILE A 232 5.87 -1.80 -14.03
N LEU A 233 5.51 -0.56 -13.69
CA LEU A 233 6.47 0.52 -13.49
C LEU A 233 7.46 0.16 -12.37
N VAL A 234 6.95 -0.35 -11.24
CA VAL A 234 7.75 -0.79 -10.10
C VAL A 234 8.58 -2.05 -10.41
N SER A 235 8.06 -3.00 -11.19
CA SER A 235 8.80 -4.23 -11.53
C SER A 235 9.90 -3.99 -12.57
N ASN A 236 9.71 -3.02 -13.46
CA ASN A 236 10.70 -2.65 -14.47
C ASN A 236 11.71 -1.62 -13.95
N TRP A 237 11.46 -1.04 -12.78
CA TRP A 237 12.37 -0.12 -12.11
C TRP A 237 13.84 -0.59 -12.05
N PRO A 238 14.16 -1.87 -11.77
CA PRO A 238 15.56 -2.33 -11.71
C PRO A 238 16.22 -2.56 -13.07
N ARG A 239 15.46 -2.52 -14.19
CA ARG A 239 15.98 -2.82 -15.54
C ARG A 239 16.12 -1.59 -16.43
N VAL A 240 15.50 -0.48 -16.06
CA VAL A 240 15.48 0.74 -16.87
C VAL A 240 16.61 1.70 -16.47
N PHE A 241 17.33 1.44 -15.37
CA PHE A 241 18.35 2.32 -14.78
C PHE A 241 19.47 1.56 -14.07
#